data_AF-A0A2J8MYN3-F1
#
_entry.id   AF-A0A2J8MYN3-F1
#
_cell.length_a   1.000
_cell.length_b   1.000
_cell.length_c   1.000
_cell.angle_alpha   90.00
_cell.angle_beta   90.00
_cell.angle_gamma   90.00
#
_symmetry.space_group_name_H-M   'P 1'
#
loop_
_entity.id
_entity.type
_entity.pdbx_description
1 polymer ?
#
loop_
_entity_poly.entity_id
_entity_poly.type
_entity_poly.pdbx_seq_one_letter_code
_entity_poly.pdbx_strand_id
1 'polypeptide(L)'
;DPEELMFQYFKKFGDKPCCFTDLKVFVDLLPATQCTKFINQLLGVVPLSTPTEDKLALPADIRALQQHLCVVQLTRLLGLYHTMDKNQKLSVVRELMLRYQHGLEFGKTCLKTELQFSDYYCLLAVHALIDVWRETGDETAVWQALTLLEEGLTHSPSNAQFKLLLVRIYCTLGAFEPVVDLYSSLDAKHIQHDTIGYLLTRYAESLGQYAAASQSCNFALRFFHSNQKDTSEYIIQAYKYGAFEKIPEFIAFRNRLNNSLHFAQVRTERMLLDLLLEANISTSLAESIKSMNLRPEEDDIPWEDLRDNRDLNVFFSWDPKDRDVSEEHKKLSLEEETLWLRIRSLTLRLISGLPSLNHPVEPKNSEKTAENGVSSRIDILRLLLQQLEATLETGKRFIEKDIQYPFLGPVPTRMGGFFNSGCSQCQISCFYLVNDIYELDTSGLEDTMEIQERIENSFKSLLDQLKDVFSKCKGDLLEVKDGNLKTHPTLLENLVFFVEPPVFTSFQDYVTGLQTLISNVVDHIKGLETHLIALKLEELILEDTSLSPEERKFSKTVQGKVQSSYLHSLLEMGELLKKRLETTKKLKI
;
A
#
# COMPACT_ATOMS: atom_id res chain seq x y z
N ASP A 1 17.93 -0.46 42.44
CA ASP A 1 18.56 -0.61 41.13
C ASP A 1 17.51 -1.08 40.14
N PRO A 2 17.22 -0.33 39.05
CA PRO A 2 16.24 -0.73 38.04
C PRO A 2 16.51 -2.12 37.44
N GLU A 3 17.78 -2.48 37.21
CA GLU A 3 18.19 -3.80 36.67
C GLU A 3 17.62 -4.94 37.53
N GLU A 4 17.84 -4.87 38.85
CA GLU A 4 17.37 -5.89 39.80
C GLU A 4 15.83 -5.93 39.91
N LEU A 5 15.16 -4.78 39.84
CA LEU A 5 13.69 -4.74 39.88
C LEU A 5 13.07 -5.38 38.63
N MET A 6 13.62 -5.11 37.45
CA MET A 6 13.20 -5.72 36.20
C MET A 6 13.47 -7.23 36.20
N PHE A 7 14.62 -7.66 36.74
CA PHE A 7 14.95 -9.08 36.91
C PHE A 7 13.97 -9.80 37.86
N GLN A 8 13.64 -9.19 39.00
CA GLN A 8 12.65 -9.75 39.93
C GLN A 8 11.25 -9.80 39.34
N TYR A 9 10.87 -8.80 38.55
CA TYR A 9 9.61 -8.80 37.80
C TYR A 9 9.56 -9.98 36.82
N PHE A 10 10.61 -10.15 36.02
CA PHE A 10 10.74 -11.28 35.10
C PHE A 10 10.67 -12.63 35.82
N LYS A 11 11.33 -12.80 36.97
CA LYS A 11 11.22 -14.05 37.76
C LYS A 11 9.79 -14.38 38.17
N LYS A 12 8.96 -13.38 38.44
CA LYS A 12 7.57 -13.55 38.88
C LYS A 12 6.61 -13.73 37.72
N PHE A 13 6.79 -12.97 36.64
CA PHE A 13 5.81 -12.84 35.56
C PHE A 13 6.32 -13.27 34.19
N GLY A 14 7.57 -13.76 34.07
CA GLY A 14 8.18 -14.11 32.79
C GLY A 14 7.46 -15.21 32.02
N ASP A 15 6.67 -16.04 32.70
CA ASP A 15 5.80 -17.03 32.05
C ASP A 15 4.48 -16.48 31.53
N LYS A 16 4.25 -15.17 31.66
CA LYS A 16 3.06 -14.48 31.15
C LYS A 16 3.40 -13.76 29.84
N PRO A 17 2.55 -13.85 28.79
CA PRO A 17 2.77 -13.14 27.54
C PRO A 17 2.95 -11.62 27.66
N CYS A 18 2.37 -10.99 28.69
CA CYS A 18 2.47 -9.55 28.94
C CYS A 18 3.82 -9.10 29.52
N CYS A 19 4.70 -10.01 29.96
CA CYS A 19 5.95 -9.64 30.63
C CYS A 19 6.81 -8.71 29.77
N PHE A 20 6.84 -8.94 28.45
CA PHE A 20 7.54 -8.06 27.51
C PHE A 20 6.94 -6.65 27.49
N THR A 21 5.62 -6.50 27.32
CA THR A 21 4.98 -5.19 27.19
C THR A 21 5.11 -4.38 28.48
N ASP A 22 5.06 -5.05 29.63
CA ASP A 22 5.21 -4.42 30.94
C ASP A 22 6.65 -3.93 31.16
N LEU A 23 7.66 -4.69 30.69
CA LEU A 23 9.07 -4.29 30.80
C LEU A 23 9.49 -3.28 29.72
N LYS A 24 8.87 -3.29 28.53
CA LYS A 24 9.22 -2.42 27.39
C LYS A 24 9.25 -0.95 27.78
N VAL A 25 8.30 -0.48 28.59
CA VAL A 25 8.20 0.94 28.98
C VAL A 25 9.26 1.40 29.98
N PHE A 26 9.95 0.46 30.64
CA PHE A 26 10.98 0.75 31.65
C PHE A 26 12.40 0.47 31.17
N VAL A 27 12.56 -0.05 29.95
CA VAL A 27 13.86 -0.47 29.41
C VAL A 27 14.86 0.69 29.30
N ASP A 28 14.38 1.92 29.14
CA ASP A 28 15.19 3.15 29.10
C ASP A 28 15.94 3.42 30.43
N LEU A 29 15.56 2.73 31.54
CA LEU A 29 16.26 2.80 32.82
C LEU A 29 17.55 1.96 32.85
N LEU A 30 17.75 1.06 31.88
CA LEU A 30 18.96 0.25 31.77
C LEU A 30 20.05 1.02 31.01
N PRO A 31 21.26 1.15 31.56
CA PRO A 31 22.41 1.64 30.82
C PRO A 31 22.73 0.72 29.63
N ALA A 32 23.02 1.32 28.46
CA ALA A 32 23.37 0.57 27.24
C ALA A 32 24.51 -0.45 27.46
N THR A 33 25.46 -0.15 28.35
CA THR A 33 26.58 -1.03 28.70
C THR A 33 26.18 -2.28 29.49
N GLN A 34 24.97 -2.31 30.06
CA GLN A 34 24.49 -3.40 30.91
C GLN A 34 23.51 -4.33 30.18
N CYS A 35 23.03 -3.96 28.99
CA CYS A 35 22.03 -4.73 28.23
C CYS A 35 22.39 -6.21 28.06
N THR A 36 23.61 -6.51 27.59
CA THR A 36 24.09 -7.90 27.42
C THR A 36 24.18 -8.65 28.74
N LYS A 37 24.64 -7.98 29.81
CA LYS A 37 24.75 -8.58 31.15
C LYS A 37 23.36 -8.90 31.71
N PHE A 38 22.40 -7.99 31.55
CA PHE A 38 21.02 -8.17 31.97
C PHE A 38 20.36 -9.35 31.25
N ILE A 39 20.50 -9.46 29.92
CA ILE A 39 19.99 -10.62 29.17
C ILE A 39 20.60 -11.94 29.67
N ASN A 40 21.92 -11.98 29.90
CA ASN A 40 22.57 -13.18 30.43
C ASN A 40 22.06 -13.54 31.85
N GLN A 41 21.76 -12.54 32.68
CA GLN A 41 21.16 -12.74 33.99
C GLN A 41 19.75 -13.34 33.89
N LEU A 42 18.92 -12.85 32.95
CA LEU A 42 17.59 -13.40 32.69
C LEU A 42 17.65 -14.84 32.17
N LEU A 43 18.54 -15.13 31.22
CA LEU A 43 18.75 -16.49 30.69
C LEU A 43 19.13 -17.48 31.79
N GLY A 44 19.96 -17.06 32.76
CA GLY A 44 20.43 -17.91 33.85
C GLY A 44 19.34 -18.45 34.78
N VAL A 45 18.11 -17.95 34.70
CA VAL A 45 16.97 -18.43 35.52
C VAL A 45 15.90 -19.15 34.72
N VAL A 46 16.02 -19.18 33.39
CA VAL A 46 15.10 -19.92 32.52
C VAL A 46 15.48 -21.42 32.56
N PRO A 47 14.56 -22.32 32.91
CA PRO A 47 14.86 -23.75 32.97
C PRO A 47 14.93 -24.36 31.56
N LEU A 48 16.11 -24.28 30.95
CA LEU A 48 16.44 -24.91 29.67
C LEU A 48 17.16 -26.25 29.89
N SER A 49 17.09 -27.15 28.90
CA SER A 49 17.87 -28.38 28.89
C SER A 49 19.38 -28.07 28.84
N THR A 50 20.20 -29.01 29.31
CA THR A 50 21.65 -28.89 29.26
C THR A 50 22.12 -28.87 27.80
N PRO A 51 22.80 -27.80 27.34
CA PRO A 51 23.36 -27.78 26.00
C PRO A 51 24.45 -28.85 25.90
N THR A 52 24.41 -29.63 24.82
CA THR A 52 25.52 -30.52 24.42
C THR A 52 26.16 -29.96 23.15
N GLU A 53 27.40 -30.33 22.84
CA GLU A 53 28.18 -29.80 21.70
C GLU A 53 27.38 -29.78 20.37
N ASP A 54 26.46 -30.73 20.18
CA ASP A 54 25.63 -30.86 18.97
C ASP A 54 24.13 -30.49 19.16
N LYS A 55 23.67 -30.04 20.34
CA LYS A 55 22.24 -29.79 20.58
C LYS A 55 21.98 -28.49 21.33
N LEU A 56 21.07 -27.70 20.75
CA LEU A 56 20.54 -26.47 21.32
C LEU A 56 19.84 -26.73 22.66
N ALA A 57 19.99 -25.81 23.61
CA ALA A 57 19.26 -25.84 24.87
C ALA A 57 17.78 -25.50 24.62
N LEU A 58 16.85 -26.41 24.95
CA LEU A 58 15.42 -26.30 24.65
C LEU A 58 14.60 -26.20 25.95
N PRO A 59 13.47 -25.47 25.95
CA PRO A 59 12.58 -25.41 27.11
C PRO A 59 11.87 -26.76 27.34
N ALA A 60 11.69 -27.16 28.60
CA ALA A 60 11.04 -28.43 28.94
C ALA A 60 9.51 -28.37 28.99
N ASP A 61 8.94 -27.18 29.20
CA ASP A 61 7.50 -26.95 29.29
C ASP A 61 7.10 -25.58 28.70
N ILE A 62 5.79 -25.33 28.63
CA ILE A 62 5.20 -24.10 28.10
C ILE A 62 5.66 -22.87 28.92
N ARG A 63 5.86 -23.05 30.23
CA ARG A 63 6.26 -21.98 31.15
C ARG A 63 7.67 -21.50 30.83
N ALA A 64 8.61 -22.43 30.72
CA ALA A 64 9.99 -22.20 30.34
C ALA A 64 10.10 -21.63 28.93
N LEU A 65 9.26 -22.12 28.02
CA LEU A 65 9.18 -21.63 26.64
C LEU A 65 8.80 -20.15 26.60
N GLN A 66 7.76 -19.76 27.34
CA GLN A 66 7.28 -18.38 27.40
C GLN A 66 8.31 -17.44 28.06
N GLN A 67 8.97 -17.91 29.13
CA GLN A 67 10.07 -17.18 29.76
C GLN A 67 11.22 -16.94 28.78
N HIS A 68 11.67 -17.99 28.09
CA HIS A 68 12.72 -17.85 27.08
C HIS A 68 12.32 -16.91 25.95
N LEU A 69 11.09 -17.04 25.44
CA LEU A 69 10.56 -16.17 24.38
C LEU A 69 10.58 -14.69 24.80
N CYS A 70 10.20 -14.39 26.04
CA CYS A 70 10.30 -13.03 26.58
C CYS A 70 11.76 -12.54 26.62
N VAL A 71 12.72 -13.39 26.98
CA VAL A 71 14.15 -13.02 26.92
C VAL A 71 14.59 -12.71 25.49
N VAL A 72 14.16 -13.50 24.51
CA VAL A 72 14.47 -13.26 23.08
C VAL A 72 13.85 -11.94 22.60
N GLN A 73 12.62 -11.62 23.00
CA GLN A 73 11.97 -10.35 22.69
C GLN A 73 12.71 -9.16 23.32
N LEU A 74 13.16 -9.29 24.58
CA LEU A 74 13.97 -8.27 25.26
C LEU A 74 15.35 -8.13 24.60
N THR A 75 15.95 -9.23 24.13
CA THR A 75 17.23 -9.23 23.40
C THR A 75 17.12 -8.42 22.11
N ARG A 76 16.01 -8.59 21.36
CA ARG A 76 15.68 -7.78 20.18
C ARG A 76 15.49 -6.30 20.54
N LEU A 77 14.66 -6.01 21.56
CA LEU A 77 14.33 -4.65 22.00
C LEU A 77 15.56 -3.87 22.48
N LEU A 78 16.52 -4.54 23.10
CA LEU A 78 17.79 -3.96 23.54
C LEU A 78 18.80 -3.77 22.39
N GLY A 79 18.41 -4.03 21.14
CA GLY A 79 19.22 -3.79 19.95
C GLY A 79 20.27 -4.86 19.65
N LEU A 80 20.35 -5.94 20.43
CA LEU A 80 21.45 -6.92 20.31
C LEU A 80 21.43 -7.69 18.99
N TYR A 81 20.25 -7.97 18.43
CA TYR A 81 20.14 -8.56 17.09
C TYR A 81 20.49 -7.59 15.96
N HIS A 82 20.32 -6.28 16.17
CA HIS A 82 20.63 -5.27 15.16
C HIS A 82 22.13 -5.00 15.04
N THR A 83 22.92 -5.31 16.08
CA THR A 83 24.38 -5.20 16.05
C THR A 83 25.08 -6.38 15.37
N MET A 84 24.35 -7.46 15.08
CA MET A 84 24.89 -8.66 14.46
C MET A 84 25.12 -8.49 12.96
N ASP A 85 26.16 -9.15 12.44
CA ASP A 85 26.34 -9.27 10.99
C ASP A 85 25.32 -10.22 10.35
N LYS A 86 25.29 -10.25 9.01
CA LYS A 86 24.37 -11.09 8.22
C LYS A 86 24.40 -12.56 8.66
N ASN A 87 25.58 -13.17 8.81
CA ASN A 87 25.71 -14.59 9.11
C ASN A 87 25.25 -14.90 10.53
N GLN A 88 25.53 -13.99 11.46
CA GLN A 88 25.03 -14.07 12.84
C GLN A 88 23.50 -13.96 12.89
N LYS A 89 22.90 -13.01 12.17
CA LYS A 89 21.42 -12.89 12.05
C LYS A 89 20.80 -14.17 11.48
N LEU A 90 21.38 -14.75 10.43
CA LEU A 90 20.92 -16.03 9.85
C LEU A 90 21.10 -17.21 10.82
N SER A 91 22.13 -17.18 11.67
CA SER A 91 22.27 -18.16 12.77
C SER A 91 21.16 -18.02 13.80
N VAL A 92 20.80 -16.78 14.17
CA VAL A 92 19.66 -16.51 15.06
C VAL A 92 18.36 -17.01 14.44
N VAL A 93 18.12 -16.76 13.15
CA VAL A 93 16.94 -17.27 12.43
C VAL A 93 16.85 -18.80 12.54
N ARG A 94 17.95 -19.51 12.27
CA ARG A 94 18.01 -20.98 12.40
C ARG A 94 17.71 -21.44 13.82
N GLU A 95 18.28 -20.77 14.83
CA GLU A 95 18.01 -21.09 16.24
C GLU A 95 16.53 -20.89 16.59
N LEU A 96 15.95 -19.75 16.22
CA LEU A 96 14.55 -19.43 16.49
C LEU A 96 13.61 -20.42 15.81
N MET A 97 13.92 -20.85 14.59
CA MET A 97 13.13 -21.86 13.89
C MET A 97 13.23 -23.25 14.51
N LEU A 98 14.41 -23.65 15.01
CA LEU A 98 14.54 -24.88 15.81
C LEU A 98 13.68 -24.82 17.09
N ARG A 99 13.64 -23.66 17.77
CA ARG A 99 12.77 -23.45 18.94
C ARG A 99 11.29 -23.45 18.58
N TYR A 100 10.93 -22.85 17.45
CA TYR A 100 9.55 -22.84 16.94
C TYR A 100 9.05 -24.27 16.73
N GLN A 101 9.81 -25.07 15.98
CA GLN A 101 9.47 -26.45 15.64
C GLN A 101 9.35 -27.33 16.89
N HIS A 102 10.29 -27.23 17.83
CA HIS A 102 10.19 -27.91 19.12
C HIS A 102 8.96 -27.46 19.92
N GLY A 103 8.66 -26.15 19.90
CA GLY A 103 7.51 -25.59 20.61
C GLY A 103 6.14 -26.08 20.12
N LEU A 104 6.04 -26.49 18.84
CA LEU A 104 4.82 -27.11 18.30
C LEU A 104 4.45 -28.42 19.01
N GLU A 105 5.41 -29.09 19.66
CA GLU A 105 5.14 -30.29 20.43
C GLU A 105 4.20 -30.04 21.61
N PHE A 106 4.27 -28.84 22.21
CA PHE A 106 3.44 -28.48 23.35
C PHE A 106 2.01 -28.09 22.97
N GLY A 107 1.79 -27.65 21.72
CA GLY A 107 0.50 -27.15 21.24
C GLY A 107 -0.26 -28.11 20.31
N LYS A 108 0.11 -29.40 20.26
CA LYS A 108 -0.55 -30.42 19.42
C LYS A 108 -2.06 -30.55 19.66
N THR A 109 -2.52 -30.23 20.88
CA THR A 109 -3.94 -30.31 21.27
C THR A 109 -4.66 -28.96 21.26
N CYS A 110 -3.99 -27.88 20.83
CA CYS A 110 -4.62 -26.56 20.72
C CYS A 110 -5.77 -26.60 19.70
N LEU A 111 -6.84 -25.86 20.01
CA LEU A 111 -7.89 -25.63 19.04
C LEU A 111 -7.35 -24.77 17.88
N LYS A 112 -7.91 -24.91 16.67
CA LYS A 112 -7.49 -24.08 15.52
C LYS A 112 -7.67 -22.57 15.74
N THR A 113 -8.51 -22.19 16.71
CA THR A 113 -8.77 -20.81 17.14
C THR A 113 -7.77 -20.29 18.15
N GLU A 114 -6.96 -21.16 18.75
CA GLU A 114 -5.91 -20.82 19.69
C GLU A 114 -4.57 -20.70 18.95
N LEU A 115 -3.74 -19.76 19.38
CA LEU A 115 -2.39 -19.62 18.83
C LEU A 115 -1.48 -20.71 19.39
N GLN A 116 -0.47 -21.11 18.61
CA GLN A 116 0.57 -21.98 19.13
C GLN A 116 1.44 -21.21 20.12
N PHE A 117 1.90 -21.89 21.18
CA PHE A 117 2.72 -21.26 22.22
C PHE A 117 4.05 -20.70 21.69
N SER A 118 4.53 -21.20 20.54
CA SER A 118 5.80 -20.85 19.93
C SER A 118 5.70 -19.92 18.72
N ASP A 119 4.51 -19.45 18.32
CA ASP A 119 4.31 -18.64 17.11
C ASP A 119 5.24 -17.42 17.02
N TYR A 120 5.54 -16.78 18.15
CA TYR A 120 6.37 -15.57 18.15
C TYR A 120 7.86 -15.86 17.92
N TYR A 121 8.33 -17.11 18.05
CA TYR A 121 9.65 -17.47 17.55
C TYR A 121 9.72 -17.34 16.03
N CYS A 122 8.68 -17.78 15.31
CA CYS A 122 8.59 -17.62 13.86
C CYS A 122 8.53 -16.12 13.50
N LEU A 123 7.72 -15.31 14.18
CA LEU A 123 7.67 -13.86 13.93
C LEU A 123 9.04 -13.19 14.13
N LEU A 124 9.77 -13.53 15.19
CA LEU A 124 11.11 -12.98 15.45
C LEU A 124 12.12 -13.41 14.39
N ALA A 125 12.03 -14.65 13.90
CA ALA A 125 12.85 -15.14 12.79
C ALA A 125 12.55 -14.38 11.49
N VAL A 126 11.27 -14.17 11.20
CA VAL A 126 10.80 -13.39 10.04
C VAL A 126 11.29 -11.95 10.12
N HIS A 127 11.18 -11.27 11.26
CA HIS A 127 11.70 -9.90 11.40
C HIS A 127 13.20 -9.83 11.16
N ALA A 128 13.98 -10.80 11.65
CA ALA A 128 15.42 -10.86 11.38
C ALA A 128 15.74 -11.11 9.89
N LEU A 129 14.96 -11.93 9.19
CA LEU A 129 15.09 -12.13 7.74
C LEU A 129 14.76 -10.85 6.96
N ILE A 130 13.71 -10.13 7.34
CA ILE A 130 13.36 -8.86 6.72
C ILE A 130 14.44 -7.81 6.97
N ASP A 131 15.06 -7.78 8.15
CA ASP A 131 16.21 -6.90 8.40
C ASP A 131 17.37 -7.23 7.44
N VAL A 132 17.71 -8.51 7.28
CA VAL A 132 18.76 -8.95 6.33
C VAL A 132 18.41 -8.51 4.91
N TRP A 133 17.18 -8.76 4.47
CA TRP A 133 16.73 -8.34 3.14
C TRP A 133 16.85 -6.83 2.93
N ARG A 134 16.39 -6.01 3.88
CA ARG A 134 16.44 -4.55 3.75
C ARG A 134 17.86 -3.98 3.86
N GLU A 135 18.71 -4.56 4.68
CA GLU A 135 20.07 -4.07 4.90
C GLU A 135 21.04 -4.53 3.80
N THR A 136 20.82 -5.69 3.18
CA THR A 136 21.75 -6.25 2.18
C THR A 136 21.18 -6.41 0.78
N GLY A 137 19.86 -6.23 0.59
CA GLY A 137 19.18 -6.49 -0.68
C GLY A 137 19.14 -7.98 -1.06
N ASP A 138 19.25 -8.89 -0.09
CA ASP A 138 19.29 -10.33 -0.36
C ASP A 138 17.87 -10.89 -0.50
N GLU A 139 17.45 -11.13 -1.74
CA GLU A 139 16.11 -11.64 -2.06
C GLU A 139 15.84 -13.04 -1.49
N THR A 140 16.87 -13.85 -1.20
CA THR A 140 16.65 -15.18 -0.61
C THR A 140 15.98 -15.09 0.76
N ALA A 141 16.29 -14.04 1.52
CA ALA A 141 15.75 -13.84 2.87
C ALA A 141 14.25 -13.54 2.85
N VAL A 142 13.73 -12.80 1.85
CA VAL A 142 12.29 -12.50 1.76
C VAL A 142 11.48 -13.73 1.32
N TRP A 143 12.02 -14.57 0.44
CA TRP A 143 11.40 -15.84 0.08
C TRP A 143 11.38 -16.83 1.25
N GLN A 144 12.44 -16.87 2.03
CA GLN A 144 12.46 -17.66 3.26
C GLN A 144 11.43 -17.12 4.26
N ALA A 145 11.34 -15.80 4.45
CA ALA A 145 10.36 -15.18 5.34
C ALA A 145 8.92 -15.55 4.97
N LEU A 146 8.54 -15.48 3.69
CA LEU A 146 7.22 -15.90 3.20
C LEU A 146 6.97 -17.39 3.46
N THR A 147 7.99 -18.22 3.23
CA THR A 147 7.91 -19.67 3.44
C THR A 147 7.63 -20.00 4.90
N LEU A 148 8.36 -19.37 5.83
CA LEU A 148 8.19 -19.53 7.27
C LEU A 148 6.80 -19.06 7.74
N LEU A 149 6.29 -17.96 7.18
CA LEU A 149 4.97 -17.45 7.50
C LEU A 149 3.84 -18.34 6.97
N GLU A 150 3.95 -18.85 5.74
CA GLU A 150 2.97 -19.79 5.17
C GLU A 150 2.96 -21.11 5.95
N GLU A 151 4.14 -21.67 6.27
CA GLU A 151 4.24 -22.85 7.14
C GLU A 151 3.62 -22.57 8.50
N GLY A 152 3.99 -21.45 9.13
CA GLY A 152 3.45 -21.00 10.42
C GLY A 152 1.93 -20.89 10.42
N LEU A 153 1.35 -20.34 9.35
CA LEU A 153 -0.08 -20.18 9.20
C LEU A 153 -0.81 -21.54 9.07
N THR A 154 -0.16 -22.58 8.54
CA THR A 154 -0.77 -23.92 8.52
C THR A 154 -0.86 -24.55 9.91
N HIS A 155 0.07 -24.22 10.82
CA HIS A 155 0.06 -24.68 12.21
C HIS A 155 -0.79 -23.80 13.13
N SER A 156 -0.95 -22.52 12.80
CA SER A 156 -1.68 -21.51 13.58
C SER A 156 -2.56 -20.64 12.66
N PRO A 157 -3.66 -21.20 12.08
CA PRO A 157 -4.44 -20.52 11.05
C PRO A 157 -5.21 -19.29 11.52
N SER A 158 -5.35 -19.11 12.84
CA SER A 158 -6.00 -17.94 13.45
C SER A 158 -5.02 -16.83 13.82
N ASN A 159 -3.72 -16.99 13.53
CA ASN A 159 -2.71 -15.97 13.84
C ASN A 159 -2.82 -14.76 12.90
N ALA A 160 -3.36 -13.66 13.43
CA ALA A 160 -3.52 -12.42 12.68
C ALA A 160 -2.18 -11.78 12.29
N GLN A 161 -1.13 -11.92 13.10
CA GLN A 161 0.19 -11.34 12.81
C GLN A 161 0.85 -12.01 11.61
N PHE A 162 0.72 -13.34 11.47
CA PHE A 162 1.17 -14.04 10.26
C PHE A 162 0.44 -13.53 9.01
N LYS A 163 -0.89 -13.43 9.07
CA LYS A 163 -1.69 -12.92 7.93
C LYS A 163 -1.32 -11.49 7.57
N LEU A 164 -1.19 -10.60 8.55
CA LEU A 164 -0.83 -9.20 8.34
C LEU A 164 0.59 -9.06 7.73
N LEU A 165 1.57 -9.83 8.22
CA LEU A 165 2.92 -9.81 7.65
C LEU A 165 2.96 -10.39 6.24
N LEU A 166 2.23 -11.48 5.97
CA LEU A 166 2.09 -12.01 4.61
C LEU A 166 1.48 -10.95 3.69
N VAL A 167 0.42 -10.25 4.12
CA VAL A 167 -0.18 -9.13 3.37
C VAL A 167 0.89 -8.07 3.05
N ARG A 168 1.67 -7.66 4.06
CA ARG A 168 2.72 -6.64 3.89
C ARG A 168 3.81 -7.09 2.91
N ILE A 169 4.32 -8.30 3.05
CA ILE A 169 5.42 -8.82 2.22
C ILE A 169 4.93 -9.06 0.79
N TYR A 170 3.78 -9.71 0.60
CA TYR A 170 3.23 -9.94 -0.75
C TYR A 170 2.99 -8.62 -1.49
N CYS A 171 2.37 -7.63 -0.85
CA CYS A 171 2.21 -6.29 -1.45
C CYS A 171 3.56 -5.66 -1.81
N THR A 172 4.58 -5.80 -0.95
CA THR A 172 5.92 -5.24 -1.21
C THR A 172 6.62 -5.94 -2.39
N LEU A 173 6.35 -7.23 -2.60
CA LEU A 173 6.83 -7.99 -3.76
C LEU A 173 5.96 -7.81 -5.02
N GLY A 174 4.90 -6.99 -4.96
CA GLY A 174 3.99 -6.73 -6.09
C GLY A 174 2.94 -7.81 -6.34
N ALA A 175 2.75 -8.74 -5.41
CA ALA A 175 1.71 -9.77 -5.48
C ALA A 175 0.51 -9.39 -4.60
N PHE A 176 -0.69 -9.32 -5.17
CA PHE A 176 -1.89 -8.89 -4.49
C PHE A 176 -3.03 -9.91 -4.50
N GLU A 177 -3.06 -10.86 -5.43
CA GLU A 177 -4.02 -11.96 -5.43
C GLU A 177 -4.07 -12.71 -4.07
N PRO A 178 -2.94 -13.19 -3.48
CA PRO A 178 -2.97 -13.85 -2.17
C PRO A 178 -3.35 -12.92 -1.01
N VAL A 179 -3.19 -11.61 -1.18
CA VAL A 179 -3.50 -10.59 -0.15
C VAL A 179 -5.00 -10.53 0.11
N VAL A 180 -5.82 -10.64 -0.94
CA VAL A 180 -7.29 -10.62 -0.84
C VAL A 180 -7.81 -11.78 0.00
N ASP A 181 -7.27 -12.99 -0.23
CA ASP A 181 -7.64 -14.19 0.53
C ASP A 181 -7.21 -14.10 2.00
N LEU A 182 -5.98 -13.63 2.24
CA LEU A 182 -5.45 -13.44 3.60
C LEU A 182 -6.26 -12.41 4.39
N TYR A 183 -6.60 -11.27 3.76
CA TYR A 183 -7.40 -10.23 4.39
C TYR A 183 -8.85 -10.69 4.64
N SER A 184 -9.44 -11.43 3.70
CA SER A 184 -10.76 -12.03 3.89
C SER A 184 -10.74 -13.04 5.05
N SER A 185 -9.65 -13.78 5.22
CA SER A 185 -9.44 -14.71 6.33
C SER A 185 -9.21 -14.03 7.70
N LEU A 186 -8.84 -12.74 7.72
CA LEU A 186 -8.81 -11.93 8.96
C LEU A 186 -10.23 -11.59 9.45
N ASP A 187 -11.25 -11.72 8.60
CA ASP A 187 -12.65 -11.39 8.90
C ASP A 187 -12.81 -9.95 9.43
N ALA A 188 -12.11 -9.00 8.79
CA ALA A 188 -12.13 -7.59 9.15
C ALA A 188 -13.53 -6.98 8.97
N LYS A 189 -14.09 -6.44 10.05
CA LYS A 189 -15.47 -5.93 10.11
C LYS A 189 -15.55 -4.50 10.62
N HIS A 190 -16.58 -3.79 10.13
CA HIS A 190 -17.00 -2.48 10.63
C HIS A 190 -15.83 -1.50 10.77
N ILE A 191 -15.51 -1.04 11.99
CA ILE A 191 -14.45 -0.08 12.28
C ILE A 191 -13.08 -0.50 11.76
N GLN A 192 -12.84 -1.80 11.58
CA GLN A 192 -11.59 -2.31 11.02
C GLN A 192 -11.40 -1.89 9.56
N HIS A 193 -12.47 -1.58 8.81
CA HIS A 193 -12.33 -1.01 7.48
C HIS A 193 -11.67 0.38 7.50
N ASP A 194 -11.79 1.14 8.59
CA ASP A 194 -11.08 2.43 8.76
C ASP A 194 -9.64 2.24 9.25
N THR A 195 -9.44 1.29 10.18
CA THR A 195 -8.14 1.15 10.86
C THR A 195 -7.15 0.24 10.14
N ILE A 196 -7.59 -0.81 9.45
CA ILE A 196 -6.71 -1.76 8.73
C ILE A 196 -7.05 -1.94 7.25
N GLY A 197 -8.19 -1.39 6.79
CA GLY A 197 -8.61 -1.44 5.37
C GLY A 197 -7.66 -0.73 4.40
N TYR A 198 -6.82 0.17 4.92
CA TYR A 198 -5.74 0.81 4.16
C TYR A 198 -4.75 -0.20 3.57
N LEU A 199 -4.57 -1.37 4.20
CA LEU A 199 -3.67 -2.43 3.72
C LEU A 199 -4.11 -3.04 2.38
N LEU A 200 -5.41 -2.97 2.04
CA LEU A 200 -5.92 -3.38 0.73
C LEU A 200 -5.93 -2.22 -0.25
N THR A 201 -6.61 -1.15 0.13
CA THR A 201 -6.92 0.00 -0.74
C THR A 201 -5.70 0.79 -1.18
N ARG A 202 -4.58 0.70 -0.45
CA ARG A 202 -3.29 1.28 -0.86
C ARG A 202 -2.66 0.56 -2.04
N TYR A 203 -2.89 -0.74 -2.20
CA TYR A 203 -2.12 -1.61 -3.11
C TYR A 203 -2.95 -2.18 -4.25
N ALA A 204 -4.26 -2.34 -4.07
CA ALA A 204 -5.10 -3.06 -5.02
C ALA A 204 -5.07 -2.44 -6.43
N GLU A 205 -5.32 -1.12 -6.54
CA GLU A 205 -5.26 -0.44 -7.84
C GLU A 205 -3.81 -0.24 -8.29
N SER A 206 -2.92 0.04 -7.34
CA SER A 206 -1.48 0.25 -7.57
C SER A 206 -0.78 -0.93 -8.23
N LEU A 207 -1.28 -2.15 -8.02
CA LEU A 207 -0.75 -3.38 -8.57
C LEU A 207 -1.61 -3.94 -9.71
N GLY A 208 -2.53 -3.15 -10.26
CA GLY A 208 -3.31 -3.49 -11.45
C GLY A 208 -4.42 -4.52 -11.22
N GLN A 209 -4.87 -4.69 -9.97
CA GLN A 209 -5.95 -5.61 -9.58
C GLN A 209 -7.26 -4.82 -9.39
N TYR A 210 -7.81 -4.34 -10.50
CA TYR A 210 -8.94 -3.42 -10.53
C TYR A 210 -10.22 -4.04 -9.96
N ALA A 211 -10.47 -5.33 -10.18
CA ALA A 211 -11.62 -6.01 -9.59
C ALA A 211 -11.55 -6.02 -8.05
N ALA A 212 -10.39 -6.39 -7.51
CA ALA A 212 -10.15 -6.40 -6.06
C ALA A 212 -10.14 -4.98 -5.46
N ALA A 213 -9.58 -4.00 -6.18
CA ALA A 213 -9.61 -2.59 -5.78
C ALA A 213 -11.05 -2.06 -5.69
N SER A 214 -11.85 -2.38 -6.71
CA SER A 214 -13.26 -2.03 -6.78
C SER A 214 -14.04 -2.58 -5.58
N GLN A 215 -13.85 -3.87 -5.28
CA GLN A 215 -14.49 -4.53 -4.16
C GLN A 215 -14.05 -3.95 -2.80
N SER A 216 -12.74 -3.71 -2.63
CA SER A 216 -12.17 -3.14 -1.40
C SER A 216 -12.75 -1.74 -1.12
N CYS A 217 -12.80 -0.88 -2.14
CA CYS A 217 -13.43 0.44 -2.02
C CYS A 217 -14.92 0.32 -1.65
N ASN A 218 -15.65 -0.60 -2.30
CA ASN A 218 -17.06 -0.80 -2.01
C ASN A 218 -17.33 -1.29 -0.58
N PHE A 219 -16.46 -2.10 0.01
CA PHE A 219 -16.59 -2.51 1.40
C PHE A 219 -16.37 -1.34 2.37
N ALA A 220 -15.32 -0.55 2.15
CA ALA A 220 -15.03 0.62 2.97
C ALA A 220 -16.13 1.69 2.86
N LEU A 221 -16.59 2.05 1.65
CA LEU A 221 -17.68 3.03 1.47
C LEU A 221 -18.98 2.59 2.13
N ARG A 222 -19.34 1.29 2.01
CA ARG A 222 -20.52 0.74 2.71
C ARG A 222 -20.42 0.96 4.21
N PHE A 223 -19.25 0.68 4.80
CA PHE A 223 -19.02 0.96 6.22
C PHE A 223 -19.19 2.45 6.57
N PHE A 224 -18.53 3.36 5.84
CA PHE A 224 -18.59 4.79 6.17
C PHE A 224 -20.01 5.37 6.02
N HIS A 225 -20.74 5.03 4.96
CA HIS A 225 -22.12 5.48 4.76
C HIS A 225 -23.09 4.89 5.79
N SER A 226 -22.95 3.59 6.13
CA SER A 226 -23.72 3.00 7.23
C SER A 226 -23.42 3.69 8.55
N ASN A 227 -22.15 3.94 8.86
CA ASN A 227 -21.74 4.61 10.09
C ASN A 227 -22.32 6.03 10.24
N GLN A 228 -22.40 6.80 9.15
CA GLN A 228 -23.02 8.13 9.15
C GLN A 228 -24.48 8.09 9.59
N LYS A 229 -25.23 7.11 9.08
CA LYS A 229 -26.63 6.90 9.42
C LYS A 229 -26.79 6.37 10.84
N ASP A 230 -26.09 5.29 11.16
CA ASP A 230 -26.25 4.54 12.41
C ASP A 230 -25.80 5.39 13.61
N THR A 231 -24.65 6.07 13.53
CA THR A 231 -24.16 6.92 14.62
C THR A 231 -25.11 8.08 14.89
N SER A 232 -25.73 8.65 13.86
CA SER A 232 -26.73 9.71 14.01
C SER A 232 -27.98 9.20 14.74
N GLU A 233 -28.40 7.96 14.46
CA GLU A 233 -29.51 7.32 15.18
C GLU A 233 -29.15 7.05 16.65
N TYR A 234 -27.94 6.53 16.93
CA TYR A 234 -27.49 6.27 18.31
C TYR A 234 -27.35 7.55 19.14
N ILE A 235 -27.00 8.69 18.52
CA ILE A 235 -27.05 10.00 19.18
C ILE A 235 -28.48 10.36 19.60
N ILE A 236 -29.48 10.13 18.73
CA ILE A 236 -30.89 10.36 19.06
C ILE A 236 -31.34 9.43 20.21
N GLN A 237 -30.91 8.16 20.17
CA GLN A 237 -31.22 7.19 21.22
C GLN A 237 -30.58 7.56 22.57
N ALA A 238 -29.38 8.16 22.57
CA ALA A 238 -28.73 8.63 23.79
C ALA A 238 -29.59 9.64 24.57
N TYR A 239 -30.30 10.54 23.88
CA TYR A 239 -31.28 11.44 24.52
C TYR A 239 -32.45 10.66 25.14
N LYS A 240 -32.98 9.64 24.45
CA LYS A 240 -34.11 8.84 24.94
C LYS A 240 -33.76 8.05 26.21
N TYR A 241 -32.53 7.54 26.30
CA TYR A 241 -32.07 6.75 27.44
C TYR A 241 -31.35 7.56 28.53
N GLY A 242 -31.29 8.90 28.40
CA GLY A 242 -30.67 9.78 29.39
C GLY A 242 -29.14 9.70 29.45
N ALA A 243 -28.48 9.21 28.40
CA ALA A 243 -27.02 9.10 28.31
C ALA A 243 -26.38 10.43 27.85
N PHE A 244 -26.72 11.54 28.50
CA PHE A 244 -26.33 12.88 28.05
C PHE A 244 -24.81 13.10 28.01
N GLU A 245 -24.08 12.47 28.92
CA GLU A 245 -22.61 12.56 28.98
C GLU A 245 -21.92 11.88 27.78
N LYS A 246 -22.59 10.93 27.11
CA LYS A 246 -22.04 10.22 25.94
C LYS A 246 -22.31 10.93 24.61
N ILE A 247 -23.19 11.92 24.60
CA ILE A 247 -23.53 12.65 23.37
C ILE A 247 -22.31 13.40 22.80
N PRO A 248 -21.50 14.14 23.59
CA PRO A 248 -20.26 14.74 23.08
C PRO A 248 -19.28 13.71 22.53
N GLU A 249 -19.13 12.55 23.19
CA GLU A 249 -18.28 11.44 22.72
C GLU A 249 -18.77 10.88 21.38
N PHE A 250 -20.08 10.66 21.21
CA PHE A 250 -20.65 10.19 19.93
C PHE A 250 -20.49 11.21 18.81
N ILE A 251 -20.64 12.51 19.10
CA ILE A 251 -20.39 13.57 18.12
C ILE A 251 -18.92 13.60 17.72
N ALA A 252 -18.00 13.51 18.67
CA ALA A 252 -16.56 13.45 18.41
C ALA A 252 -16.18 12.21 17.56
N PHE A 253 -16.74 11.04 17.91
CA PHE A 253 -16.53 9.81 17.15
C PHE A 253 -17.07 9.92 15.71
N ARG A 254 -18.29 10.43 15.54
CA ARG A 254 -18.89 10.65 14.21
C ARG A 254 -18.03 11.59 13.37
N ASN A 255 -17.59 12.70 13.94
CA ASN A 255 -16.74 13.67 13.24
C ASN A 255 -15.38 13.06 12.88
N ARG A 256 -14.79 12.28 13.79
CA ARG A 256 -13.52 11.57 13.52
C ARG A 256 -13.61 10.59 12.35
N LEU A 257 -14.74 9.89 12.21
CA LEU A 257 -14.96 8.97 11.08
C LEU A 257 -15.33 9.69 9.79
N ASN A 258 -16.15 10.73 9.84
CA ASN A 258 -16.49 11.53 8.66
C ASN A 258 -15.28 12.27 8.09
N ASN A 259 -14.35 12.65 8.96
CA ASN A 259 -13.12 13.31 8.57
C ASN A 259 -11.95 12.32 8.40
N SER A 260 -12.23 11.02 8.29
CA SER A 260 -11.18 10.02 8.09
C SER A 260 -10.43 10.26 6.77
N LEU A 261 -9.10 10.25 6.85
CA LEU A 261 -8.21 10.22 5.69
C LEU A 261 -8.55 9.05 4.78
N HIS A 262 -8.76 7.87 5.37
CA HIS A 262 -9.05 6.66 4.61
C HIS A 262 -10.39 6.78 3.86
N PHE A 263 -11.40 7.43 4.46
CA PHE A 263 -12.66 7.68 3.78
C PHE A 263 -12.50 8.58 2.56
N ALA A 264 -11.72 9.67 2.70
CA ALA A 264 -11.43 10.55 1.57
C ALA A 264 -10.68 9.82 0.45
N GLN A 265 -9.65 9.04 0.77
CA GLN A 265 -8.92 8.22 -0.19
C GLN A 265 -9.82 7.25 -0.95
N VAL A 266 -10.64 6.48 -0.23
CA VAL A 266 -11.52 5.49 -0.86
C VAL A 266 -12.57 6.14 -1.76
N ARG A 267 -13.14 7.30 -1.38
CA ARG A 267 -14.07 8.03 -2.25
C ARG A 267 -13.39 8.45 -3.55
N THR A 268 -12.23 9.09 -3.45
CA THR A 268 -11.47 9.56 -4.62
C THR A 268 -11.06 8.40 -5.52
N GLU A 269 -10.48 7.33 -4.95
CA GLU A 269 -10.04 6.17 -5.74
C GLU A 269 -11.21 5.38 -6.33
N ARG A 270 -12.35 5.27 -5.64
CA ARG A 270 -13.57 4.67 -6.21
C ARG A 270 -14.01 5.42 -7.47
N MET A 271 -14.11 6.74 -7.38
CA MET A 271 -14.54 7.59 -8.50
C MET A 271 -13.54 7.54 -9.65
N LEU A 272 -12.23 7.56 -9.36
CA LEU A 272 -11.20 7.40 -10.39
C LEU A 272 -11.22 6.02 -11.03
N LEU A 273 -11.48 4.95 -10.27
CA LEU A 273 -11.66 3.60 -10.80
C LEU A 273 -12.89 3.49 -11.71
N ASP A 274 -14.03 4.07 -11.32
CA ASP A 274 -15.24 4.11 -12.16
C ASP A 274 -14.97 4.81 -13.50
N LEU A 275 -14.27 5.95 -13.45
CA LEU A 275 -13.84 6.66 -14.66
C LEU A 275 -12.85 5.86 -15.50
N LEU A 276 -11.88 5.20 -14.86
CA LEU A 276 -10.85 4.43 -15.55
C LEU A 276 -11.45 3.24 -16.30
N LEU A 277 -12.37 2.52 -15.65
CA LEU A 277 -12.91 1.24 -16.12
C LEU A 277 -14.10 1.37 -17.07
N GLU A 278 -14.91 2.42 -16.92
CA GLU A 278 -16.20 2.52 -17.63
C GLU A 278 -16.31 3.76 -18.54
N ALA A 279 -15.70 4.88 -18.17
CA ALA A 279 -15.87 6.13 -18.91
C ALA A 279 -15.19 6.08 -20.29
N ASN A 280 -15.93 6.53 -21.30
CA ASN A 280 -15.65 6.43 -22.74
C ASN A 280 -15.47 4.99 -23.29
N ILE A 281 -15.61 3.96 -22.46
CA ILE A 281 -15.62 2.54 -22.86
C ILE A 281 -17.05 2.09 -23.06
N SER A 282 -17.83 2.01 -21.97
CA SER A 282 -19.24 1.60 -21.97
C SER A 282 -20.19 2.77 -21.81
N THR A 283 -19.77 3.83 -21.10
CA THR A 283 -20.59 4.99 -20.76
C THR A 283 -19.83 6.26 -21.14
N SER A 284 -20.51 7.33 -21.59
CA SER A 284 -19.82 8.59 -21.89
C SER A 284 -19.24 9.22 -20.62
N LEU A 285 -18.09 9.92 -20.72
CA LEU A 285 -17.52 10.63 -19.57
C LEU A 285 -18.53 11.59 -18.91
N ALA A 286 -19.33 12.30 -19.70
CA ALA A 286 -20.37 13.21 -19.21
C ALA A 286 -21.41 12.50 -18.33
N GLU A 287 -21.87 11.32 -18.75
CA GLU A 287 -22.86 10.54 -18.03
C GLU A 287 -22.28 9.90 -16.76
N SER A 288 -21.05 9.39 -16.82
CA SER A 288 -20.34 8.87 -15.63
C SER A 288 -20.16 9.97 -14.57
N ILE A 289 -19.70 11.16 -14.97
CA ILE A 289 -19.53 12.31 -14.07
C ILE A 289 -20.87 12.75 -13.47
N LYS A 290 -21.93 12.80 -14.28
CA LYS A 290 -23.28 13.15 -13.81
C LYS A 290 -23.82 12.13 -12.81
N SER A 291 -23.61 10.83 -13.03
CA SER A 291 -24.04 9.75 -12.13
C SER A 291 -23.37 9.86 -10.75
N MET A 292 -22.10 10.26 -10.72
CA MET A 292 -21.33 10.45 -9.48
C MET A 292 -21.57 11.80 -8.80
N ASN A 293 -22.36 12.71 -9.39
CA ASN A 293 -22.57 14.08 -8.92
C ASN A 293 -21.25 14.88 -8.74
N LEU A 294 -20.28 14.68 -9.62
CA LEU A 294 -19.01 15.40 -9.57
C LEU A 294 -19.10 16.77 -10.23
N ARG A 295 -18.49 17.76 -9.59
CA ARG A 295 -18.30 19.11 -10.15
C ARG A 295 -16.88 19.60 -9.88
N PRO A 296 -16.23 20.29 -10.82
CA PRO A 296 -14.86 20.76 -10.62
C PRO A 296 -14.76 21.81 -9.52
N GLU A 297 -15.79 22.60 -9.24
CA GLU A 297 -15.78 23.65 -8.22
C GLU A 297 -16.03 23.14 -6.78
N GLU A 298 -16.66 21.97 -6.61
CA GLU A 298 -17.04 21.43 -5.30
C GLU A 298 -15.99 20.42 -4.81
N ASP A 299 -15.66 20.47 -3.52
CA ASP A 299 -14.76 19.54 -2.85
C ASP A 299 -15.33 19.19 -1.47
N ASP A 300 -15.61 17.91 -1.25
CA ASP A 300 -16.21 17.38 -0.03
C ASP A 300 -15.17 16.71 0.89
N ILE A 301 -13.87 17.00 0.67
CA ILE A 301 -12.77 16.55 1.53
C ILE A 301 -12.51 17.61 2.62
N PRO A 302 -12.52 17.23 3.91
CA PRO A 302 -12.27 18.16 5.01
C PRO A 302 -10.76 18.38 5.21
N TRP A 303 -10.10 19.09 4.28
CA TRP A 303 -8.64 19.25 4.22
C TRP A 303 -7.98 19.69 5.54
N GLU A 304 -8.65 20.54 6.32
CA GLU A 304 -8.13 21.09 7.59
C GLU A 304 -8.31 20.14 8.79
N ASP A 305 -9.28 19.22 8.72
CA ASP A 305 -9.68 18.35 9.83
C ASP A 305 -9.45 16.87 9.56
N LEU A 306 -8.69 16.53 8.50
CA LEU A 306 -8.35 15.16 8.13
C LEU A 306 -7.79 14.38 9.34
N ARG A 307 -8.34 13.19 9.57
CA ARG A 307 -7.96 12.29 10.66
C ARG A 307 -7.34 11.03 10.11
N ASP A 308 -6.07 10.82 10.43
CA ASP A 308 -5.45 9.51 10.25
C ASP A 308 -5.89 8.57 11.38
N ASN A 309 -6.80 7.65 11.04
CA ASN A 309 -7.30 6.64 11.96
C ASN A 309 -6.66 5.27 11.72
N ARG A 310 -5.70 5.17 10.79
CA ARG A 310 -5.03 3.92 10.47
C ARG A 310 -4.31 3.39 11.71
N ASP A 311 -4.43 2.09 11.94
CA ASP A 311 -3.66 1.42 12.98
C ASP A 311 -2.26 1.12 12.45
N LEU A 312 -1.35 2.04 12.75
CA LEU A 312 0.08 1.94 12.43
C LEU A 312 0.85 1.12 13.47
N ASN A 313 0.17 0.58 14.49
CA ASN A 313 0.75 -0.23 15.57
C ASN A 313 0.14 -1.66 15.61
N VAL A 314 -0.64 -2.04 14.59
CA VAL A 314 -1.29 -3.36 14.52
C VAL A 314 -0.27 -4.51 14.43
N PHE A 315 0.89 -4.23 13.82
CA PHE A 315 2.02 -5.16 13.74
C PHE A 315 2.76 -5.19 15.07
N PHE A 316 3.02 -6.39 15.60
CA PHE A 316 3.87 -6.52 16.77
C PHE A 316 5.31 -6.17 16.39
N SER A 317 5.86 -5.18 17.08
CA SER A 317 7.26 -4.76 16.94
C SER A 317 8.00 -4.94 18.26
N TRP A 318 9.07 -5.73 18.18
CA TRP A 318 10.05 -5.88 19.26
C TRP A 318 11.33 -5.10 18.96
N ASP A 319 11.29 -4.19 17.99
CA ASP A 319 12.44 -3.37 17.63
C ASP A 319 12.79 -2.37 18.73
N PRO A 320 14.08 -1.96 18.80
CA PRO A 320 14.50 -0.91 19.70
C PRO A 320 13.76 0.40 19.35
N LYS A 321 13.58 1.25 20.35
CA LYS A 321 12.75 2.46 20.29
C LYS A 321 13.11 3.42 19.16
N ASP A 322 14.37 3.45 18.75
CA ASP A 322 14.91 4.27 17.66
C ASP A 322 14.59 3.73 16.26
N ARG A 323 14.22 2.44 16.14
CA ARG A 323 13.84 1.77 14.89
C ARG A 323 12.34 1.47 14.79
N ASP A 324 11.60 1.64 15.88
CA ASP A 324 10.13 1.52 15.91
C ASP A 324 9.45 2.76 15.28
N VAL A 325 8.13 2.72 15.15
CA VAL A 325 7.35 3.83 14.57
C VAL A 325 7.34 5.04 15.50
N SER A 326 8.07 6.10 15.13
CA SER A 326 8.07 7.38 15.84
C SER A 326 6.83 8.23 15.52
N GLU A 327 6.51 9.19 16.39
CA GLU A 327 5.45 10.17 16.10
C GLU A 327 5.80 11.06 14.89
N GLU A 328 7.08 11.30 14.62
CA GLU A 328 7.51 12.01 13.41
C GLU A 328 7.23 11.16 12.16
N HIS A 329 7.44 9.84 12.19
CA HIS A 329 7.06 8.95 11.09
C HIS A 329 5.55 9.01 10.81
N LYS A 330 4.71 9.01 11.85
CA LYS A 330 3.25 9.11 11.67
C LYS A 330 2.84 10.45 11.08
N LYS A 331 3.44 11.55 11.54
CA LYS A 331 3.20 12.89 11.02
C LYS A 331 3.62 13.02 9.56
N LEU A 332 4.83 12.57 9.21
CA LEU A 332 5.33 12.58 7.84
C LEU A 332 4.48 11.70 6.93
N SER A 333 4.02 10.54 7.42
CA SER A 333 3.08 9.70 6.67
C SER A 333 1.76 10.41 6.40
N LEU A 334 1.16 11.06 7.38
CA LEU A 334 -0.07 11.83 7.16
C LEU A 334 0.16 13.00 6.18
N GLU A 335 1.29 13.69 6.27
CA GLU A 335 1.66 14.75 5.31
C GLU A 335 1.73 14.20 3.89
N GLU A 336 2.43 13.07 3.69
CA GLU A 336 2.59 12.41 2.40
C GLU A 336 1.25 11.92 1.82
N GLU A 337 0.43 11.26 2.65
CA GLU A 337 -0.90 10.78 2.25
C GLU A 337 -1.83 11.93 1.89
N THR A 338 -1.74 13.06 2.59
CA THR A 338 -2.52 14.27 2.29
C THR A 338 -2.08 14.89 0.97
N LEU A 339 -0.76 14.96 0.71
CA LEU A 339 -0.22 15.44 -0.57
C LEU A 339 -0.68 14.56 -1.72
N TRP A 340 -0.57 13.24 -1.57
CA TRP A 340 -0.99 12.30 -2.60
C TRP A 340 -2.51 12.33 -2.84
N LEU A 341 -3.32 12.35 -1.78
CA LEU A 341 -4.77 12.51 -1.88
C LEU A 341 -5.15 13.82 -2.58
N ARG A 342 -4.44 14.92 -2.31
CA ARG A 342 -4.67 16.20 -2.97
C ARG A 342 -4.37 16.14 -4.46
N ILE A 343 -3.25 15.51 -4.85
CA ILE A 343 -2.94 15.25 -6.26
C ILE A 343 -4.08 14.47 -6.92
N ARG A 344 -4.53 13.37 -6.30
CA ARG A 344 -5.60 12.51 -6.84
C ARG A 344 -6.95 13.22 -6.93
N SER A 345 -7.35 13.97 -5.90
CA SER A 345 -8.58 14.75 -5.89
C SER A 345 -8.58 15.86 -6.94
N LEU A 346 -7.46 16.59 -7.08
CA LEU A 346 -7.32 17.62 -8.13
C LEU A 346 -7.38 17.01 -9.53
N THR A 347 -6.73 15.88 -9.76
CA THR A 347 -6.83 15.13 -11.03
C THR A 347 -8.27 14.71 -11.31
N LEU A 348 -8.99 14.17 -10.32
CA LEU A 348 -10.41 13.81 -10.46
C LEU A 348 -11.27 15.02 -10.83
N ARG A 349 -11.10 16.15 -10.13
CA ARG A 349 -11.86 17.38 -10.36
C ARG A 349 -11.56 17.97 -11.74
N LEU A 350 -10.30 18.00 -12.16
CA LEU A 350 -9.92 18.42 -13.51
C LEU A 350 -10.58 17.54 -14.59
N ILE A 351 -10.55 16.22 -14.43
CA ILE A 351 -11.23 15.28 -15.35
C ILE A 351 -12.75 15.51 -15.37
N SER A 352 -13.35 15.78 -14.20
CA SER A 352 -14.78 16.04 -14.10
C SER A 352 -15.25 17.31 -14.82
N GLY A 353 -14.35 18.26 -15.06
CA GLY A 353 -14.63 19.48 -15.80
C GLY A 353 -14.71 19.32 -17.32
N LEU A 354 -14.03 18.29 -17.87
CA LEU A 354 -13.90 18.08 -19.32
C LEU A 354 -15.24 18.05 -20.08
N PRO A 355 -16.29 17.33 -19.62
CA PRO A 355 -17.57 17.31 -20.31
C PRO A 355 -18.27 18.66 -20.40
N SER A 356 -18.02 19.55 -19.43
CA SER A 356 -18.72 20.82 -19.29
C SER A 356 -18.15 21.94 -20.18
N LEU A 357 -16.99 21.71 -20.79
CA LEU A 357 -16.26 22.63 -21.68
C LEU A 357 -16.86 22.67 -23.10
N ASN A 358 -17.58 21.64 -23.53
CA ASN A 358 -18.06 21.47 -24.91
C ASN A 358 -19.37 22.22 -25.24
N HIS A 359 -19.91 23.01 -24.31
CA HIS A 359 -21.14 23.76 -24.57
C HIS A 359 -20.81 25.13 -25.15
N PRO A 360 -21.37 25.50 -26.32
CA PRO A 360 -21.17 26.83 -26.88
C PRO A 360 -21.64 27.86 -25.86
N VAL A 361 -20.82 28.88 -25.63
CA VAL A 361 -21.27 30.11 -24.98
C VAL A 361 -22.47 30.58 -25.79
N GLU A 362 -23.68 30.49 -25.22
CA GLU A 362 -24.87 31.05 -25.88
C GLU A 362 -24.55 32.51 -26.25
N PRO A 363 -24.86 32.95 -27.48
CA PRO A 363 -24.61 34.34 -27.86
C PRO A 363 -25.37 35.20 -26.85
N LYS A 364 -24.63 36.03 -26.10
CA LYS A 364 -25.18 37.02 -25.16
C LYS A 364 -26.02 38.04 -25.95
N ASN A 365 -27.22 37.65 -26.34
CA ASN A 365 -28.25 38.56 -26.81
C ASN A 365 -28.92 39.19 -25.59
N SER A 366 -28.20 40.12 -24.96
CA SER A 366 -28.74 41.36 -24.39
C SER A 366 -27.66 42.05 -23.58
N GLU A 367 -27.34 43.27 -24.00
CA GLU A 367 -26.73 44.24 -23.10
C GLU A 367 -27.63 44.44 -21.87
N LYS A 368 -26.98 44.56 -20.71
CA LYS A 368 -27.50 45.00 -19.41
C LYS A 368 -28.23 43.94 -18.58
N THR A 369 -27.44 43.16 -17.85
CA THR A 369 -27.61 43.05 -16.39
C THR A 369 -26.26 42.65 -15.77
N ALA A 370 -25.90 43.32 -14.69
CA ALA A 370 -24.66 43.08 -13.97
C ALA A 370 -24.73 41.73 -13.23
N GLU A 371 -24.18 40.67 -13.82
CA GLU A 371 -23.82 39.47 -13.07
C GLU A 371 -22.41 39.65 -12.50
N ASN A 372 -22.35 40.18 -11.28
CA ASN A 372 -21.12 40.19 -10.50
C ASN A 372 -20.75 38.75 -10.11
N GLY A 373 -19.69 38.21 -10.70
CA GLY A 373 -18.82 37.23 -10.01
C GLY A 373 -18.89 35.75 -10.40
N VAL A 374 -19.54 35.35 -11.50
CA VAL A 374 -19.43 33.94 -11.96
C VAL A 374 -18.13 33.78 -12.76
N SER A 375 -17.09 33.22 -12.12
CA SER A 375 -15.86 32.80 -12.80
C SER A 375 -16.22 31.88 -13.97
N SER A 376 -15.59 32.05 -15.14
CA SER A 376 -15.89 31.17 -16.27
C SER A 376 -15.46 29.73 -15.95
N ARG A 377 -16.11 28.73 -16.56
CA ARG A 377 -15.83 27.31 -16.27
C ARG A 377 -14.37 26.93 -16.54
N ILE A 378 -13.76 27.49 -17.58
CA ILE A 378 -12.33 27.28 -17.87
C ILE A 378 -11.43 27.91 -16.80
N ASP A 379 -11.82 29.05 -16.20
CA ASP A 379 -11.02 29.71 -15.16
C ASP A 379 -10.93 28.85 -13.90
N ILE A 380 -11.99 28.10 -13.58
CA ILE A 380 -11.97 27.11 -12.49
C ILE A 380 -10.94 26.01 -12.80
N LEU A 381 -10.94 25.47 -14.02
CA LEU A 381 -9.99 24.42 -14.40
C LEU A 381 -8.54 24.93 -14.43
N ARG A 382 -8.30 26.17 -14.89
CA ARG A 382 -6.99 26.82 -14.82
C ARG A 382 -6.51 26.97 -13.38
N LEU A 383 -7.40 27.37 -12.46
CA LEU A 383 -7.08 27.47 -11.03
C LEU A 383 -6.72 26.10 -10.45
N LEU A 384 -7.49 25.06 -10.78
CA LEU A 384 -7.20 23.69 -10.32
C LEU A 384 -5.86 23.17 -10.90
N LEU A 385 -5.54 23.50 -12.14
CA LEU A 385 -4.26 23.14 -12.75
C LEU A 385 -3.08 23.80 -12.02
N GLN A 386 -3.19 25.08 -11.68
CA GLN A 386 -2.20 25.77 -10.86
C GLN A 386 -2.04 25.14 -9.47
N GLN A 387 -3.16 24.77 -8.82
CA GLN A 387 -3.12 24.08 -7.53
C GLN A 387 -2.46 22.71 -7.64
N LEU A 388 -2.71 21.98 -8.73
CA LEU A 388 -2.12 20.68 -8.99
C LEU A 388 -0.61 20.82 -9.17
N GLU A 389 -0.14 21.73 -10.00
CA GLU A 389 1.30 21.99 -10.20
C GLU A 389 2.00 22.38 -8.89
N ALA A 390 1.42 23.29 -8.11
CA ALA A 390 1.97 23.69 -6.82
C ALA A 390 2.03 22.51 -5.83
N THR A 391 1.04 21.63 -5.86
CA THR A 391 1.00 20.42 -5.02
C THR A 391 2.04 19.40 -5.51
N LEU A 392 2.19 19.20 -6.82
CA LEU A 392 3.21 18.31 -7.40
C LEU A 392 4.62 18.78 -7.04
N GLU A 393 4.89 20.09 -7.09
CA GLU A 393 6.19 20.65 -6.70
C GLU A 393 6.45 20.51 -5.19
N THR A 394 5.42 20.65 -4.38
CA THR A 394 5.51 20.36 -2.93
C THR A 394 5.77 18.89 -2.68
N GLY A 395 5.12 18.00 -3.42
CA GLY A 395 5.35 16.55 -3.40
C GLY A 395 6.78 16.19 -3.81
N LYS A 396 7.32 16.75 -4.89
CA LYS A 396 8.71 16.51 -5.32
C LYS A 396 9.71 16.87 -4.23
N ARG A 397 9.58 18.08 -3.65
CA ARG A 397 10.40 18.53 -2.52
C ARG A 397 10.24 17.64 -1.27
N PHE A 398 9.07 17.03 -1.08
CA PHE A 398 8.86 16.05 -0.01
C PHE A 398 9.65 14.77 -0.27
N ILE A 399 9.60 14.23 -1.50
CA ILE A 399 10.33 13.02 -1.88
C ILE A 399 11.85 13.22 -1.80
N GLU A 400 12.35 14.44 -2.09
CA GLU A 400 13.76 14.80 -1.93
C GLU A 400 14.27 14.72 -0.48
N LYS A 401 13.38 14.66 0.52
CA LYS A 401 13.76 14.46 1.94
C LYS A 401 14.26 13.04 2.22
N ASP A 402 14.05 12.08 1.30
CA ASP A 402 14.47 10.67 1.39
C ASP A 402 14.14 10.01 2.75
N ILE A 403 12.87 10.11 3.14
CA ILE A 403 12.38 9.62 4.43
C ILE A 403 12.35 8.08 4.39
N GLN A 404 13.02 7.46 5.37
CA GLN A 404 13.07 6.01 5.51
C GLN A 404 12.12 5.53 6.60
N TYR A 405 10.98 4.95 6.20
CA TYR A 405 10.04 4.36 7.16
C TYR A 405 10.51 2.97 7.64
N PRO A 406 10.22 2.61 8.92
CA PRO A 406 10.34 1.23 9.40
C PRO A 406 9.49 0.27 8.57
N PHE A 407 9.89 -1.00 8.48
CA PHE A 407 9.20 -1.97 7.61
C PHE A 407 7.75 -2.18 8.05
N LEU A 408 7.53 -2.26 9.37
CA LEU A 408 6.22 -2.41 10.01
C LEU A 408 5.49 -1.07 10.19
N GLY A 409 6.10 0.04 9.77
CA GLY A 409 5.55 1.38 9.89
C GLY A 409 4.58 1.74 8.77
N PRO A 410 4.25 3.04 8.65
CA PRO A 410 3.46 3.52 7.52
C PRO A 410 4.12 3.14 6.18
N VAL A 411 3.30 2.76 5.21
CA VAL A 411 3.78 2.52 3.83
C VAL A 411 3.97 3.89 3.18
N PRO A 412 5.10 4.17 2.50
CA PRO A 412 5.21 5.35 1.65
C PRO A 412 4.12 5.32 0.56
N THR A 413 3.70 6.47 0.06
CA THR A 413 2.66 6.57 -0.97
C THR A 413 3.19 6.24 -2.36
N ARG A 414 2.31 6.25 -3.36
CA ARG A 414 2.66 6.08 -4.78
C ARG A 414 3.34 7.33 -5.37
N MET A 415 3.38 8.43 -4.62
CA MET A 415 3.81 9.74 -5.10
C MET A 415 5.25 9.73 -5.63
N GLY A 416 6.19 9.05 -4.95
CA GLY A 416 7.56 8.90 -5.44
C GLY A 416 7.63 8.17 -6.79
N GLY A 417 6.93 7.04 -6.92
CA GLY A 417 6.82 6.29 -8.17
C GLY A 417 6.18 7.11 -9.30
N PHE A 418 5.16 7.91 -8.98
CA PHE A 418 4.45 8.77 -9.92
C PHE A 418 5.34 9.86 -10.54
N PHE A 419 6.31 10.39 -9.78
CA PHE A 419 7.31 11.31 -10.31
C PHE A 419 8.36 10.58 -11.13
N ASN A 420 8.88 9.45 -10.64
CA ASN A 420 9.94 8.68 -11.29
C ASN A 420 9.50 8.16 -12.68
N SER A 421 8.26 7.71 -12.80
CA SER A 421 7.68 7.24 -14.07
C SER A 421 7.55 8.36 -15.11
N GLY A 422 7.46 9.63 -14.69
CA GLY A 422 7.20 10.78 -15.57
C GLY A 422 5.71 11.04 -15.84
N CYS A 423 4.81 10.26 -15.23
CA CYS A 423 3.37 10.40 -15.46
C CYS A 423 2.80 11.75 -14.98
N SER A 424 3.39 12.32 -13.92
CA SER A 424 3.02 13.68 -13.44
C SER A 424 3.12 14.74 -14.55
N GLN A 425 4.27 14.82 -15.23
CA GLN A 425 4.49 15.76 -16.32
C GLN A 425 3.57 15.48 -17.52
N CYS A 426 3.35 14.20 -17.81
CA CYS A 426 2.44 13.76 -18.86
C CYS A 426 1.00 14.24 -18.61
N GLN A 427 0.49 14.08 -17.38
CA GLN A 427 -0.86 14.52 -17.00
C GLN A 427 -0.99 16.06 -17.03
N ILE A 428 0.03 16.78 -16.57
CA ILE A 428 0.04 18.25 -16.63
C ILE A 428 0.01 18.74 -18.09
N SER A 429 0.86 18.18 -18.96
CA SER A 429 0.90 18.53 -20.38
C SER A 429 -0.44 18.26 -21.07
N CYS A 430 -1.10 17.16 -20.70
CA CYS A 430 -2.46 16.84 -21.12
C CYS A 430 -3.48 17.93 -20.74
N PHE A 431 -3.46 18.43 -19.50
CA PHE A 431 -4.40 19.47 -19.06
C PHE A 431 -4.10 20.85 -19.67
N TYR A 432 -2.83 21.18 -19.92
CA TYR A 432 -2.48 22.38 -20.68
C TYR A 432 -3.01 22.33 -22.12
N LEU A 433 -2.89 21.17 -22.76
CA LEU A 433 -3.46 20.96 -24.10
C LEU A 433 -4.98 21.18 -24.11
N VAL A 434 -5.72 20.71 -23.09
CA VAL A 434 -7.17 21.00 -22.98
C VAL A 434 -7.43 22.50 -22.93
N ASN A 435 -6.64 23.24 -22.15
CA ASN A 435 -6.78 24.68 -22.05
C ASN A 435 -6.50 25.39 -23.38
N ASP A 436 -5.46 24.97 -24.10
CA ASP A 436 -5.13 25.53 -25.42
C ASP A 436 -6.22 25.23 -26.46
N ILE A 437 -6.76 24.01 -26.46
CA ILE A 437 -7.88 23.63 -27.33
C ILE A 437 -9.12 24.48 -27.03
N TYR A 438 -9.40 24.76 -25.76
CA TYR A 438 -10.51 25.65 -25.38
C TYR A 438 -10.26 27.10 -25.83
N GLU A 439 -9.02 27.59 -25.73
CA GLU A 439 -8.66 28.91 -26.25
C GLU A 439 -8.84 29.01 -27.76
N LEU A 440 -8.48 27.96 -28.50
CA LEU A 440 -8.72 27.86 -29.94
C LEU A 440 -10.21 27.83 -30.27
N ASP A 441 -11.02 27.04 -29.56
CA ASP A 441 -12.47 26.94 -29.76
C ASP A 441 -13.17 28.29 -29.55
N THR A 442 -12.78 29.02 -28.50
CA THR A 442 -13.35 30.34 -28.18
C THR A 442 -12.90 31.46 -29.10
N SER A 443 -11.67 31.38 -29.62
CA SER A 443 -11.10 32.38 -30.52
C SER A 443 -11.45 32.15 -31.99
N GLY A 444 -11.79 30.91 -32.36
CA GLY A 444 -11.99 30.47 -33.74
C GLY A 444 -10.68 30.11 -34.45
N LEU A 445 -10.80 29.53 -35.65
CA LEU A 445 -9.63 29.08 -36.43
C LEU A 445 -8.95 30.22 -37.22
N GLU A 446 -9.64 31.34 -37.42
CA GLU A 446 -9.12 32.50 -38.13
C GLU A 446 -8.19 33.30 -37.21
N ASP A 447 -7.04 33.76 -37.71
CA ASP A 447 -6.06 34.57 -36.98
C ASP A 447 -5.46 33.95 -35.69
N THR A 448 -5.59 32.62 -35.48
CA THR A 448 -5.09 31.90 -34.29
C THR A 448 -3.86 31.00 -34.57
N MET A 449 -3.04 31.35 -35.55
CA MET A 449 -1.88 30.54 -35.98
C MET A 449 -0.93 30.18 -34.83
N GLU A 450 -0.68 31.11 -33.89
CA GLU A 450 0.19 30.85 -32.73
C GLU A 450 -0.40 29.78 -31.79
N ILE A 451 -1.71 29.80 -31.57
CA ILE A 451 -2.40 28.82 -30.72
C ILE A 451 -2.38 27.45 -31.40
N GLN A 452 -2.61 27.40 -32.72
CA GLN A 452 -2.57 26.17 -33.50
C GLN A 452 -1.17 25.53 -33.49
N GLU A 453 -0.12 26.33 -33.66
CA GLU A 453 1.28 25.87 -33.55
C GLU A 453 1.59 25.34 -32.14
N ARG A 454 1.11 26.03 -31.09
CA ARG A 454 1.27 25.58 -29.69
C ARG A 454 0.57 24.24 -29.43
N ILE A 455 -0.64 24.06 -29.97
CA ILE A 455 -1.39 22.81 -29.89
C ILE A 455 -0.65 21.67 -30.60
N GLU A 456 -0.16 21.91 -31.83
CA GLU A 456 0.61 20.91 -32.59
C GLU A 456 1.87 20.45 -31.83
N ASN A 457 2.63 21.42 -31.31
CA ASN A 457 3.82 21.15 -30.50
C ASN A 457 3.48 20.38 -29.22
N SER A 458 2.35 20.70 -28.58
CA SER A 458 1.88 20.02 -27.38
C SER A 458 1.49 18.57 -27.66
N PHE A 459 0.80 18.28 -28.76
CA PHE A 459 0.50 16.90 -29.17
C PHE A 459 1.77 16.07 -29.40
N LYS A 460 2.75 16.65 -30.11
CA LYS A 460 4.03 15.98 -30.39
C LYS A 460 4.81 15.71 -29.10
N SER A 461 4.94 16.71 -28.24
CA SER A 461 5.62 16.57 -26.95
C SER A 461 4.93 15.54 -26.06
N LEU A 462 3.59 15.55 -25.98
CA LEU A 462 2.83 14.61 -25.19
C LEU A 462 3.03 13.16 -25.66
N LEU A 463 3.05 12.94 -26.97
CA LEU A 463 3.31 11.60 -27.53
C LEU A 463 4.73 11.11 -27.18
N ASP A 464 5.73 12.00 -27.19
CA ASP A 464 7.09 11.65 -26.81
C ASP A 464 7.20 11.38 -25.30
N GLN A 465 6.53 12.17 -24.45
CA GLN A 465 6.44 11.90 -23.02
C GLN A 465 5.78 10.53 -22.74
N LEU A 466 4.71 10.17 -23.46
CA LEU A 466 4.08 8.85 -23.33
C LEU A 466 5.01 7.71 -23.75
N LYS A 467 5.83 7.90 -24.79
CA LYS A 467 6.87 6.92 -25.18
C LYS A 467 7.94 6.80 -24.10
N ASP A 468 8.33 7.90 -23.46
CA ASP A 468 9.30 7.89 -22.37
C ASP A 468 8.75 7.16 -21.15
N VAL A 469 7.48 7.39 -20.77
CA VAL A 469 6.80 6.61 -19.71
C VAL A 469 6.81 5.12 -20.07
N PHE A 470 6.44 4.76 -21.31
CA PHE A 470 6.49 3.37 -21.76
C PHE A 470 7.92 2.79 -21.74
N SER A 471 8.93 3.58 -22.07
CA SER A 471 10.33 3.13 -22.02
C SER A 471 10.76 2.72 -20.60
N LYS A 472 10.24 3.42 -19.57
CA LYS A 472 10.50 3.18 -18.16
C LYS A 472 9.69 2.01 -17.56
N CYS A 473 8.69 1.50 -18.29
CA CYS A 473 7.96 0.29 -17.88
C CYS A 473 8.51 -0.98 -18.55
N LYS A 474 9.49 -0.88 -19.46
CA LYS A 474 10.12 -2.04 -20.10
C LYS A 474 11.10 -2.73 -19.16
N GLY A 475 11.01 -4.05 -19.10
CA GLY A 475 11.91 -4.93 -18.36
C GLY A 475 11.22 -6.27 -18.12
N ASP A 476 11.85 -7.15 -17.35
CA ASP A 476 11.23 -8.41 -16.91
C ASP A 476 10.68 -8.24 -15.49
N LEU A 477 9.45 -8.71 -15.25
CA LEU A 477 8.79 -8.59 -13.93
C LEU A 477 9.36 -9.58 -12.91
N LEU A 478 9.80 -10.74 -13.38
CA LEU A 478 10.45 -11.78 -12.61
C LEU A 478 11.77 -12.14 -13.30
N GLU A 479 12.88 -11.94 -12.60
CA GLU A 479 14.20 -12.35 -13.07
C GLU A 479 14.69 -13.56 -12.28
N VAL A 480 15.16 -14.56 -13.00
CA VAL A 480 15.82 -15.74 -12.42
C VAL A 480 17.32 -15.62 -12.67
N LYS A 481 18.09 -15.42 -11.61
CA LYS A 481 19.55 -15.29 -11.69
C LYS A 481 20.22 -16.11 -10.59
N ASP A 482 21.17 -16.96 -10.97
CA ASP A 482 21.95 -17.80 -10.04
C ASP A 482 21.05 -18.62 -9.08
N GLY A 483 19.92 -19.14 -9.59
CA GLY A 483 18.93 -19.89 -8.80
C GLY A 483 18.00 -19.04 -7.93
N ASN A 484 18.22 -17.73 -7.85
CA ASN A 484 17.40 -16.80 -7.08
C ASN A 484 16.35 -16.13 -7.96
N LEU A 485 15.14 -15.98 -7.41
CA LEU A 485 14.05 -15.24 -8.02
C LEU A 485 14.06 -13.81 -7.50
N LYS A 486 14.08 -12.83 -8.39
CA LYS A 486 13.93 -11.41 -8.05
C LYS A 486 12.67 -10.87 -8.69
N THR A 487 11.85 -10.20 -7.88
CA THR A 487 10.63 -9.52 -8.35
C THR A 487 10.91 -8.05 -8.61
N HIS A 488 10.30 -7.48 -9.64
CA HIS A 488 10.43 -6.06 -9.99
C HIS A 488 9.08 -5.33 -9.93
N PRO A 489 8.52 -5.10 -8.72
CA PRO A 489 7.20 -4.48 -8.55
C PRO A 489 7.12 -3.06 -9.13
N THR A 490 8.24 -2.32 -9.17
CA THR A 490 8.29 -0.98 -9.76
C THR A 490 7.94 -0.96 -11.24
N LEU A 491 8.31 -2.01 -12.00
CA LEU A 491 7.92 -2.11 -13.41
C LEU A 491 6.41 -2.31 -13.55
N LEU A 492 5.80 -3.09 -12.65
CA LEU A 492 4.36 -3.28 -12.60
C LEU A 492 3.63 -1.97 -12.25
N GLU A 493 4.09 -1.25 -11.22
CA GLU A 493 3.52 0.05 -10.84
C GLU A 493 3.65 1.09 -11.97
N ASN A 494 4.80 1.13 -12.65
CA ASN A 494 5.00 2.00 -13.82
C ASN A 494 4.03 1.68 -14.96
N LEU A 495 3.76 0.39 -15.18
CA LEU A 495 2.79 -0.04 -16.17
C LEU A 495 1.36 0.38 -15.77
N VAL A 496 0.98 0.25 -14.50
CA VAL A 496 -0.31 0.75 -13.98
C VAL A 496 -0.42 2.26 -14.20
N PHE A 497 0.61 3.03 -13.84
CA PHE A 497 0.63 4.47 -14.07
C PHE A 497 0.54 4.87 -15.55
N PHE A 498 0.94 4.00 -16.49
CA PHE A 498 0.76 4.24 -17.92
C PHE A 498 -0.71 4.05 -18.36
N VAL A 499 -1.47 3.19 -17.68
CA VAL A 499 -2.89 2.92 -18.00
C VAL A 499 -3.82 4.02 -17.47
N GLU A 500 -3.46 4.64 -16.35
CA GLU A 500 -4.28 5.64 -15.64
C GLU A 500 -4.59 6.96 -16.38
N PRO A 501 -3.72 7.54 -17.24
CA PRO A 501 -3.96 8.83 -17.87
C PRO A 501 -5.16 8.82 -18.84
N PRO A 502 -5.94 9.92 -18.90
CA PRO A 502 -6.96 10.12 -19.92
C PRO A 502 -6.33 10.36 -21.30
N VAL A 503 -6.92 9.74 -22.32
CA VAL A 503 -6.53 9.92 -23.72
C VAL A 503 -7.37 11.03 -24.35
N PHE A 504 -6.71 12.02 -24.93
CA PHE A 504 -7.35 13.16 -25.60
C PHE A 504 -7.58 12.91 -27.09
N THR A 505 -8.62 13.59 -27.59
CA THR A 505 -9.09 13.60 -28.98
C THR A 505 -8.52 14.78 -29.76
N SER A 506 -8.47 14.62 -31.08
CA SER A 506 -8.32 15.69 -32.09
C SER A 506 -6.89 16.02 -32.52
N PHE A 507 -6.17 15.02 -33.05
CA PHE A 507 -5.13 15.22 -34.06
C PHE A 507 -4.79 13.86 -34.69
N GLN A 508 -4.97 13.69 -36.01
CA GLN A 508 -4.93 12.36 -36.65
C GLN A 508 -3.58 11.64 -36.47
N ASP A 509 -2.47 12.39 -36.53
CA ASP A 509 -1.13 11.83 -36.33
C ASP A 509 -0.87 11.46 -34.86
N TYR A 510 -1.41 12.23 -33.91
CA TYR A 510 -1.37 11.90 -32.48
C TYR A 510 -2.20 10.65 -32.18
N VAL A 511 -3.44 10.58 -32.69
CA VAL A 511 -4.31 9.41 -32.52
C VAL A 511 -3.68 8.17 -33.13
N THR A 512 -3.05 8.29 -34.30
CA THR A 512 -2.34 7.18 -34.94
C THR A 512 -1.11 6.76 -34.13
N GLY A 513 -0.28 7.71 -33.69
CA GLY A 513 0.88 7.43 -32.85
C GLY A 513 0.51 6.80 -31.51
N LEU A 514 -0.59 7.24 -30.91
CA LEU A 514 -1.14 6.70 -29.68
C LEU A 514 -1.70 5.29 -29.88
N GLN A 515 -2.42 5.03 -30.98
CA GLN A 515 -2.87 3.68 -31.34
C GLN A 515 -1.69 2.72 -31.46
N THR A 516 -0.62 3.14 -32.14
CA THR A 516 0.61 2.35 -32.25
C THR A 516 1.26 2.13 -30.89
N LEU A 517 1.34 3.17 -30.04
CA LEU A 517 1.93 3.05 -28.71
C LEU A 517 1.14 2.08 -27.82
N ILE A 518 -0.19 2.23 -27.75
CA ILE A 518 -1.06 1.33 -26.97
C ILE A 518 -0.94 -0.10 -27.49
N SER A 519 -0.91 -0.30 -28.82
CA SER A 519 -0.68 -1.64 -29.40
C SER A 519 0.65 -2.24 -28.95
N ASN A 520 1.73 -1.45 -28.99
CA ASN A 520 3.05 -1.89 -28.53
C ASN A 520 3.06 -2.25 -27.04
N VAL A 521 2.30 -1.52 -26.21
CA VAL A 521 2.17 -1.82 -24.78
C VAL A 521 1.40 -3.12 -24.57
N VAL A 522 0.29 -3.34 -25.30
CA VAL A 522 -0.47 -4.59 -25.26
C VAL A 522 0.39 -5.78 -25.69
N ASP A 523 1.22 -5.62 -26.73
CA ASP A 523 2.15 -6.65 -27.17
C ASP A 523 3.26 -6.90 -26.14
N HIS A 524 3.76 -5.86 -25.47
CA HIS A 524 4.72 -6.00 -24.37
C HIS A 524 4.12 -6.77 -23.19
N ILE A 525 2.89 -6.43 -22.78
CA ILE A 525 2.14 -7.16 -21.73
C ILE A 525 2.00 -8.63 -22.11
N LYS A 526 1.59 -8.94 -23.34
CA LYS A 526 1.48 -10.32 -23.81
C LYS A 526 2.83 -11.05 -23.82
N GLY A 527 3.92 -10.35 -24.12
CA GLY A 527 5.28 -10.86 -24.01
C GLY A 527 5.64 -11.23 -22.57
N LEU A 528 5.32 -10.35 -21.61
CA LEU A 528 5.49 -10.60 -20.18
C LEU A 528 4.64 -11.78 -19.70
N GLU A 529 3.36 -11.86 -20.09
CA GLU A 529 2.50 -13.01 -19.78
C GLU A 529 3.12 -14.32 -20.28
N THR A 530 3.60 -14.34 -21.52
CA THR A 530 4.23 -15.52 -22.11
C THR A 530 5.53 -15.90 -21.39
N HIS A 531 6.35 -14.91 -21.03
CA HIS A 531 7.56 -15.12 -20.24
C HIS A 531 7.23 -15.71 -18.87
N LEU A 532 6.29 -15.11 -18.15
CA LEU A 532 5.82 -15.60 -16.86
C LEU A 532 5.29 -17.02 -16.98
N ILE A 533 4.46 -17.37 -17.96
CA ILE A 533 3.95 -18.74 -18.14
C ILE A 533 5.09 -19.73 -18.46
N ALA A 534 6.12 -19.29 -19.18
CA ALA A 534 7.27 -20.13 -19.51
C ALA A 534 8.23 -20.35 -18.33
N LEU A 535 8.23 -19.46 -17.33
CA LEU A 535 9.04 -19.61 -16.12
C LEU A 535 8.56 -20.81 -15.29
N LYS A 536 9.34 -21.88 -15.32
CA LYS A 536 9.12 -23.04 -14.45
C LYS A 536 9.76 -22.84 -13.10
N LEU A 537 9.15 -22.01 -12.26
CA LEU A 537 9.65 -21.74 -10.91
C LEU A 537 9.70 -23.01 -10.04
N GLU A 538 8.90 -24.03 -10.34
CA GLU A 538 8.94 -25.34 -9.67
C GLU A 538 10.28 -26.09 -9.81
N GLU A 539 11.09 -25.74 -10.82
CA GLU A 539 12.41 -26.32 -11.09
C GLU A 539 13.53 -25.54 -10.37
N LEU A 540 13.24 -24.36 -9.80
CA LEU A 540 14.20 -23.61 -8.99
C LEU A 540 14.36 -24.29 -7.63
N ILE A 541 15.55 -24.84 -7.41
CA ILE A 541 15.98 -25.33 -6.10
C ILE A 541 16.69 -24.16 -5.44
N LEU A 542 16.15 -23.65 -4.33
CA LEU A 542 16.97 -22.88 -3.40
C LEU A 542 18.12 -23.81 -2.98
N GLU A 543 19.34 -23.55 -3.45
CA GLU A 543 20.52 -24.42 -3.30
C GLU A 543 20.97 -24.60 -1.83
N ASP A 544 20.18 -24.12 -0.87
CA ASP A 544 20.47 -24.26 0.53
C ASP A 544 20.09 -25.67 1.01
N THR A 545 21.11 -26.52 1.12
CA THR A 545 21.03 -27.89 1.67
C THR A 545 20.50 -27.94 3.12
N SER A 546 20.28 -26.79 3.75
CA SER A 546 19.75 -26.63 5.10
C SER A 546 18.22 -26.58 5.21
N LEU A 547 17.47 -26.37 4.11
CA LEU A 547 16.00 -26.27 4.14
C LEU A 547 15.34 -27.63 4.34
N SER A 548 14.32 -27.69 5.20
CA SER A 548 13.55 -28.92 5.42
C SER A 548 12.73 -29.34 4.18
N PRO A 549 12.35 -30.62 4.01
CA PRO A 549 11.52 -31.05 2.88
C PRO A 549 10.19 -30.30 2.76
N GLU A 550 9.57 -29.95 3.90
CA GLU A 550 8.31 -29.21 3.93
C GLU A 550 8.53 -27.72 3.56
N GLU A 551 9.62 -27.11 4.04
CA GLU A 551 10.01 -25.73 3.70
C GLU A 551 10.24 -25.57 2.18
N ARG A 552 10.86 -26.57 1.53
CA ARG A 552 11.03 -26.58 0.06
C ARG A 552 9.69 -26.62 -0.69
N LYS A 553 8.68 -27.30 -0.14
CA LYS A 553 7.35 -27.37 -0.74
C LYS A 553 6.62 -26.04 -0.61
N PHE A 554 6.65 -25.41 0.56
CA PHE A 554 6.08 -24.08 0.77
C PHE A 554 6.76 -23.01 -0.09
N SER A 555 8.08 -23.10 -0.28
CA SER A 555 8.83 -22.20 -1.18
C SER A 555 8.25 -22.20 -2.60
N LYS A 556 7.94 -23.38 -3.15
CA LYS A 556 7.30 -23.51 -4.46
C LYS A 556 5.89 -22.90 -4.48
N THR A 557 5.12 -23.12 -3.43
CA THR A 557 3.77 -22.53 -3.30
C THR A 557 3.82 -21.01 -3.27
N VAL A 558 4.74 -20.44 -2.50
CA VAL A 558 4.94 -18.98 -2.39
C VAL A 558 5.29 -18.37 -3.74
N GLN A 559 6.29 -18.94 -4.43
CA GLN A 559 6.72 -18.47 -5.75
C GLN A 559 5.60 -18.57 -6.79
N GLY A 560 4.84 -19.67 -6.77
CA GLY A 560 3.67 -19.86 -7.63
C GLY A 560 2.55 -18.84 -7.37
N LYS A 561 2.29 -18.49 -6.10
CA LYS A 561 1.33 -17.42 -5.74
C LYS A 561 1.78 -16.06 -6.29
N VAL A 562 3.06 -15.72 -6.17
CA VAL A 562 3.60 -14.47 -6.71
C VAL A 562 3.47 -14.44 -8.23
N GLN A 563 3.92 -15.49 -8.92
CA GLN A 563 3.83 -15.60 -10.37
C GLN A 563 2.39 -15.50 -10.89
N SER A 564 1.45 -16.22 -10.25
CA SER A 564 0.01 -16.14 -10.56
C SER A 564 -0.52 -14.73 -10.41
N SER A 565 -0.17 -14.05 -9.31
CA SER A 565 -0.63 -12.69 -9.06
C SER A 565 -0.12 -11.70 -10.12
N TYR A 566 1.14 -11.78 -10.52
CA TYR A 566 1.68 -10.94 -11.60
C TYR A 566 0.97 -11.20 -12.93
N LEU A 567 0.72 -12.48 -13.24
CA LEU A 567 -0.03 -12.86 -14.44
C LEU A 567 -1.45 -12.29 -14.41
N HIS A 568 -2.13 -12.36 -13.28
CA HIS A 568 -3.48 -11.81 -13.13
C HIS A 568 -3.50 -10.28 -13.31
N SER A 569 -2.53 -9.56 -12.73
CA SER A 569 -2.41 -8.10 -12.91
C SER A 569 -2.19 -7.72 -14.38
N LEU A 570 -1.31 -8.45 -15.09
CA LEU A 570 -1.07 -8.23 -16.51
C LEU A 570 -2.32 -8.47 -17.36
N LEU A 571 -3.07 -9.53 -17.06
CA LEU A 571 -4.30 -9.87 -17.77
C LEU A 571 -5.35 -8.75 -17.64
N GLU A 572 -5.59 -8.25 -16.43
CA GLU A 572 -6.55 -7.15 -16.21
C GLU A 572 -6.13 -5.86 -16.93
N MET A 573 -4.85 -5.47 -16.81
CA MET A 573 -4.32 -4.29 -17.53
C MET A 573 -4.38 -4.46 -19.04
N GLY A 574 -4.00 -5.64 -19.56
CA GLY A 574 -4.04 -5.95 -20.97
C GLY A 574 -5.46 -5.93 -21.53
N GLU A 575 -6.45 -6.44 -20.79
CA GLU A 575 -7.86 -6.37 -21.18
C GLU A 575 -8.36 -4.92 -21.20
N LEU A 576 -8.05 -4.13 -20.18
CA LEU A 576 -8.44 -2.72 -20.11
C LEU A 576 -7.83 -1.91 -21.26
N LEU A 577 -6.53 -2.09 -21.55
CA LEU A 577 -5.87 -1.42 -22.66
C LEU A 577 -6.43 -1.82 -24.03
N LYS A 578 -6.80 -3.10 -24.23
CA LYS A 578 -7.49 -3.55 -25.46
C LYS A 578 -8.83 -2.84 -25.63
N LYS A 579 -9.63 -2.73 -24.56
CA LYS A 579 -10.89 -1.97 -24.57
C LYS A 579 -10.64 -0.49 -24.90
N ARG A 580 -9.63 0.13 -24.29
CA ARG A 580 -9.26 1.54 -24.56
C ARG A 580 -8.75 1.75 -25.98
N LEU A 581 -7.98 0.83 -26.54
CA LEU A 581 -7.54 0.89 -27.94
C LEU A 581 -8.73 0.97 -28.90
N GLU A 582 -9.80 0.22 -28.66
CA GLU A 582 -11.03 0.31 -29.46
C GLU A 582 -11.69 1.69 -29.38
N THR A 583 -11.66 2.35 -28.21
CA THR A 583 -12.21 3.71 -28.05
C THR A 583 -11.49 4.73 -28.91
N THR A 584 -10.17 4.56 -29.14
CA THR A 584 -9.38 5.49 -29.97
C THR A 584 -9.86 5.53 -31.42
N LYS A 585 -10.54 4.48 -31.92
CA LYS A 585 -11.12 4.45 -33.27
C LYS A 585 -12.23 5.50 -33.44
N LYS A 586 -12.93 5.87 -32.37
CA LYS A 586 -13.96 6.92 -32.36
C LYS A 586 -13.37 8.34 -32.40
N LEU A 587 -12.05 8.48 -32.24
CA LEU A 587 -11.35 9.76 -32.16
C LEU A 587 -10.74 10.19 -33.50
N LYS A 588 -10.82 9.34 -34.54
CA LYS A 588 -10.47 9.70 -35.91
C LYS A 588 -11.57 10.61 -36.45
N ILE A 589 -11.28 11.90 -36.54
CA ILE A 589 -12.17 12.94 -37.08
C ILE A 589 -11.81 13.16 -38.54
#